data_AF-A0A3A9UT35-F1
#
_entry.id   AF-A0A3A9UT35-F1
#
_cell.length_a   1.000
_cell.length_b   1.000
_cell.length_c   1.000
_cell.angle_alpha   90.00
_cell.angle_beta   90.00
_cell.angle_gamma   90.00
#
_symmetry.space_group_name_H-M   'P 1'
#
loop_
_entity.id
_entity.type
_entity.pdbx_description
1 polymer ?
#
loop_
_entity_poly.entity_id
_entity_poly.type
_entity_poly.pdbx_seq_one_letter_code
_entity_poly.pdbx_strand_id
1 'polypeptide(L)'
;MSTKFKKALLALLILPASIHWLGITALGFMVFAHGTFYDISSFFVTVVMLIGLLALGVACFSVIRYPKISKFTIYSIGLGCASLTIALYMGLYTERQFLVSACSLYLGSALFMVDYARST
;
A
#
# COMPACT_ATOMS: atom_id res chain seq x y z
N MET A 1 -22.97 -10.00 4.12
CA MET A 1 -22.71 -8.66 3.55
C MET A 1 -22.76 -8.76 2.03
N SER A 2 -23.51 -7.88 1.35
CA SER A 2 -23.60 -7.89 -0.11
C SER A 2 -22.23 -7.60 -0.74
N THR A 3 -21.87 -8.32 -1.82
CA THR A 3 -20.59 -8.16 -2.53
C THR A 3 -20.39 -6.73 -3.05
N LYS A 4 -21.48 -6.06 -3.44
CA LYS A 4 -21.47 -4.65 -3.86
C LYS A 4 -21.07 -3.71 -2.72
N PHE A 5 -21.55 -3.99 -1.50
CA PHE A 5 -21.21 -3.21 -0.31
C PHE A 5 -19.73 -3.34 0.05
N LYS A 6 -19.18 -4.57 0.03
CA LYS A 6 -17.76 -4.81 0.29
C LYS A 6 -16.86 -4.11 -0.73
N LYS A 7 -17.23 -4.14 -2.01
CA LYS A 7 -16.50 -3.43 -3.07
C LYS A 7 -16.49 -1.92 -2.84
N ALA A 8 -17.65 -1.33 -2.50
CA ALA A 8 -17.75 0.10 -2.20
C ALA A 8 -16.91 0.49 -0.97
N LEU A 9 -16.95 -0.33 0.08
CA LEU A 9 -16.15 -0.12 1.29
C LEU A 9 -14.64 -0.18 1.00
N LEU A 10 -14.19 -1.20 0.26
CA LEU A 10 -12.79 -1.32 -0.16
C LEU A 10 -12.36 -0.14 -1.04
N ALA A 11 -13.19 0.29 -1.98
CA ALA A 11 -12.90 1.45 -2.81
C ALA A 11 -12.77 2.73 -1.98
N LEU A 12 -13.67 2.93 -1.00
CA LEU A 12 -13.66 4.10 -0.12
C LEU A 12 -12.47 4.11 0.84
N LEU A 13 -11.99 2.95 1.28
CA LEU A 13 -10.80 2.84 2.13
C LEU A 13 -9.49 3.01 1.35
N ILE A 14 -9.39 2.37 0.18
CA ILE A 14 -8.12 2.21 -0.54
C ILE A 14 -7.86 3.35 -1.51
N LEU A 15 -8.88 3.89 -2.22
CA LEU A 15 -8.66 4.96 -3.19
C LEU A 15 -8.08 6.25 -2.56
N PRO A 16 -8.70 6.86 -1.53
CA PRO A 16 -8.17 8.09 -0.97
C PRO A 16 -6.83 7.90 -0.25
N ALA A 17 -6.62 6.71 0.32
CA ALA A 17 -5.34 6.35 0.93
C ALA A 17 -4.25 6.18 -0.13
N SER A 18 -4.56 5.49 -1.23
CA SER A 18 -3.62 5.24 -2.32
C SER A 18 -3.12 6.53 -2.98
N ILE A 19 -3.96 7.55 -3.14
CA ILE A 19 -3.54 8.85 -3.70
C ILE A 19 -2.51 9.54 -2.79
N HIS A 20 -2.76 9.56 -1.48
CA HIS A 20 -1.81 10.14 -0.51
C HIS A 20 -0.49 9.38 -0.51
N TRP A 21 -0.53 8.05 -0.49
CA TRP A 21 0.66 7.23 -0.47
C TRP A 21 1.46 7.33 -1.76
N LEU A 22 0.78 7.38 -2.92
CA LEU A 22 1.41 7.60 -4.21
C LEU A 22 2.23 8.89 -4.21
N GLY A 23 1.65 9.98 -3.70
CA GLY A 23 2.36 11.26 -3.56
C GLY A 23 3.62 11.17 -2.71
N ILE A 24 3.56 10.50 -1.56
CA ILE A 24 4.73 10.31 -0.67
C ILE A 24 5.79 9.44 -1.34
N THR A 25 5.41 8.30 -1.92
CA THR A 25 6.36 7.43 -2.62
C THR A 25 6.99 8.12 -3.82
N ALA A 26 6.25 8.96 -4.55
CA ALA A 26 6.78 9.73 -5.67
C ALA A 26 7.75 10.83 -5.21
N LEU A 27 7.43 11.56 -4.13
CA LEU A 27 8.32 12.54 -3.53
C LEU A 27 9.58 11.89 -2.95
N GLY A 28 9.42 10.78 -2.22
CA GLY A 28 10.53 9.99 -1.71
C GLY A 28 11.43 9.48 -2.84
N PHE A 29 10.84 9.03 -3.94
CA PHE A 29 11.61 8.65 -5.12
C PHE A 29 12.36 9.84 -5.72
N MET A 30 11.73 11.01 -5.89
CA MET A 30 12.42 12.20 -6.40
C MET A 30 13.59 12.65 -5.52
N VAL A 31 13.42 12.63 -4.19
CA VAL A 31 14.46 13.07 -3.24
C VAL A 31 15.61 12.07 -3.17
N PHE A 32 15.29 10.78 -3.07
CA PHE A 32 16.31 9.75 -2.85
C PHE A 32 16.89 9.16 -4.15
N ALA A 33 16.26 9.36 -5.32
CA ALA A 33 16.77 8.90 -6.61
C ALA A 33 18.13 9.54 -6.97
N HIS A 34 18.39 10.75 -6.50
CA HIS A 34 19.69 11.39 -6.70
C HIS A 34 20.78 10.80 -5.79
N GLY A 35 20.41 10.32 -4.59
CA GLY A 35 21.32 9.74 -3.60
C GLY A 35 21.54 8.23 -3.73
N THR A 36 20.80 7.56 -4.62
CA THR A 36 20.79 6.08 -4.75
C THR A 36 22.15 5.47 -5.03
N PHE A 37 23.03 6.18 -5.72
CA PHE A 37 24.37 5.71 -6.07
C PHE A 37 25.47 6.20 -5.10
N TYR A 38 25.12 7.11 -4.20
CA TYR A 38 26.07 7.70 -3.24
C TYR A 38 26.04 6.99 -1.89
N ASP A 39 24.87 6.54 -1.44
CA ASP A 39 24.70 5.89 -0.12
C ASP A 39 23.91 4.59 -0.22
N ILE A 40 24.45 3.52 0.39
CA ILE A 40 23.79 2.21 0.50
C ILE A 40 22.43 2.33 1.20
N SER A 41 22.32 3.20 2.21
CA SER A 41 21.06 3.45 2.92
C SER A 41 19.98 3.99 1.98
N SER A 42 20.31 4.98 1.16
CA SER A 42 19.41 5.57 0.16
C SER A 42 18.98 4.56 -0.90
N PHE A 43 19.87 3.63 -1.27
CA PHE A 43 19.53 2.52 -2.15
C PHE A 43 18.43 1.61 -1.56
N PHE A 44 18.55 1.20 -0.29
CA PHE A 44 17.51 0.37 0.33
C PHE A 44 16.18 1.11 0.45
N VAL A 45 16.20 2.40 0.81
CA VAL A 45 14.98 3.22 0.93
C VAL A 45 14.26 3.34 -0.42
N THR A 46 14.98 3.62 -1.50
CA THR A 46 14.38 3.70 -2.84
C THR A 46 13.79 2.37 -3.31
N VAL A 47 14.45 1.23 -3.03
CA VAL A 47 13.90 -0.11 -3.33
C VAL A 47 12.61 -0.36 -2.55
N VAL A 48 12.58 -0.05 -1.25
CA VAL A 48 11.38 -0.19 -0.41
C VAL A 48 10.23 0.68 -0.94
N MET A 49 10.54 1.92 -1.35
CA MET A 49 9.54 2.82 -1.94
C MET A 49 8.99 2.31 -3.27
N LEU A 50 9.85 1.75 -4.13
CA LEU A 50 9.47 1.13 -5.40
C LEU A 50 8.53 -0.07 -5.18
N ILE A 51 8.88 -0.94 -4.23
CA ILE A 51 8.05 -2.09 -3.84
C ILE A 51 6.70 -1.61 -3.32
N GLY A 52 6.69 -0.59 -2.45
CA GLY A 52 5.46 0.01 -1.92
C GLY A 52 4.56 0.56 -3.02
N LEU A 53 5.14 1.29 -3.98
CA LEU A 53 4.40 1.85 -5.13
C LEU A 53 3.79 0.75 -6.02
N LEU A 54 4.56 -0.29 -6.34
CA LEU A 54 4.08 -1.42 -7.14
C LEU A 54 2.96 -2.18 -6.42
N ALA A 55 3.11 -2.42 -5.12
CA ALA A 55 2.09 -3.06 -4.30
C ALA A 55 0.79 -2.23 -4.22
N LEU A 56 0.92 -0.90 -4.14
CA LEU A 56 -0.21 0.04 -4.18
C LEU A 56 -0.97 -0.06 -5.50
N GLY A 57 -0.25 -0.12 -6.62
CA GLY A 57 -0.84 -0.30 -7.95
C GLY A 57 -1.63 -1.61 -8.05
N VAL A 58 -1.09 -2.70 -7.50
CA VAL A 58 -1.78 -3.99 -7.42
C VAL A 58 -3.03 -3.90 -6.53
N ALA A 59 -2.96 -3.21 -5.40
CA ALA A 59 -4.10 -2.99 -4.50
C ALA A 59 -5.23 -2.18 -5.17
N CYS A 60 -4.90 -1.15 -5.93
CA CYS A 60 -5.89 -0.40 -6.72
C CYS A 60 -6.53 -1.29 -7.79
N PHE A 61 -5.73 -2.08 -8.51
CA PHE A 61 -6.24 -2.99 -9.54
C PHE A 61 -7.13 -4.11 -8.94
N SER A 62 -6.83 -4.59 -7.73
CA SER A 62 -7.63 -5.60 -7.05
C SER A 62 -9.00 -5.09 -6.60
N VAL A 63 -9.14 -3.80 -6.28
CA VAL A 63 -10.45 -3.18 -6.02
C VAL A 63 -11.34 -3.24 -7.27
N ILE A 64 -10.77 -3.03 -8.46
CA ILE A 64 -11.51 -3.09 -9.73
C ILE A 64 -11.95 -4.52 -10.03
N ARG A 65 -11.03 -5.49 -9.88
CA ARG A 65 -11.25 -6.92 -10.13
C ARG A 65 -12.03 -7.67 -9.04
N TYR A 66 -12.36 -7.03 -7.93
CA TYR A 66 -13.14 -7.64 -6.86
C TYR A 66 -14.47 -8.22 -7.41
N PRO A 67 -14.85 -9.48 -7.05
CA PRO A 67 -14.30 -10.32 -5.98
C PRO A 67 -13.21 -11.33 -6.39
N LYS A 68 -12.71 -11.30 -7.64
CA LYS A 68 -11.69 -12.27 -8.09
C LYS A 68 -10.31 -11.91 -7.53
N ILE A 69 -10.03 -12.37 -6.30
CA ILE A 69 -8.74 -12.17 -5.62
C ILE A 69 -7.83 -13.37 -5.91
N SER A 70 -6.61 -13.10 -6.37
CA SER A 70 -5.59 -14.13 -6.62
C SER A 70 -4.60 -14.23 -5.45
N LYS A 71 -3.92 -15.38 -5.31
CA LYS A 71 -2.82 -15.56 -4.36
C LYS A 71 -1.74 -14.47 -4.53
N PHE A 72 -1.42 -14.12 -5.77
CA PHE A 72 -0.45 -13.08 -6.10
C PHE A 72 -0.86 -11.72 -5.52
N THR A 73 -2.14 -11.36 -5.62
CA THR A 73 -2.68 -10.11 -5.07
C THR A 73 -2.42 -10.01 -3.56
N ILE A 74 -2.55 -11.12 -2.82
CA ILE A 74 -2.39 -11.13 -1.36
C ILE A 74 -0.92 -11.00 -0.97
N TYR A 75 -0.04 -11.72 -1.65
CA TYR A 75 1.40 -11.58 -1.42
C TYR A 75 1.85 -10.16 -1.71
N SER A 76 1.41 -9.56 -2.81
CA SER A 76 1.73 -8.17 -3.15
C SER A 76 1.18 -7.18 -2.13
N ILE A 77 -0.06 -7.35 -1.65
CA ILE A 77 -0.64 -6.51 -0.59
C ILE A 77 0.13 -6.66 0.73
N GLY A 78 0.55 -7.88 1.09
CA GLY A 78 1.36 -8.16 2.27
C GLY A 78 2.73 -7.48 2.20
N LEU A 79 3.39 -7.55 1.05
CA LEU A 79 4.65 -6.84 0.77
C LEU A 79 4.46 -5.33 0.84
N GLY A 80 3.34 -4.82 0.30
CA GLY A 80 2.94 -3.42 0.44
C GLY A 80 2.82 -3.01 1.90
N CYS A 81 2.11 -3.78 2.72
CA CYS A 81 1.97 -3.51 4.16
C CYS A 81 3.33 -3.51 4.88
N ALA A 82 4.21 -4.48 4.59
CA ALA A 82 5.55 -4.52 5.17
C ALA A 82 6.37 -3.27 4.81
N SER A 83 6.34 -2.84 3.54
CA SER A 83 7.00 -1.59 3.11
C SER A 83 6.43 -0.37 3.83
N LEU A 84 5.12 -0.37 4.08
CA LEU A 84 4.38 0.66 4.81
C LEU A 84 4.84 0.74 6.27
N THR A 85 5.04 -0.39 6.96
CA THR A 85 5.60 -0.44 8.32
C THR A 85 7.00 0.13 8.37
N ILE A 86 7.85 -0.22 7.41
CA ILE A 86 9.24 0.24 7.34
C ILE A 86 9.26 1.76 7.13
N ALA A 87 8.43 2.28 6.22
CA ALA A 87 8.29 3.72 6.03
C ALA A 87 7.79 4.41 7.31
N LEU A 88 6.83 3.80 8.03
CA LEU A 88 6.36 4.30 9.33
C LEU A 88 7.46 4.38 10.38
N TYR A 89 8.27 3.32 10.46
CA TYR A 89 9.38 3.23 11.41
C TYR A 89 10.48 4.25 11.12
N MET A 90 10.74 4.54 9.84
CA MET A 90 11.74 5.55 9.43
C MET A 90 11.32 6.99 9.74
N GLY A 91 10.14 7.21 10.33
CA GLY A 91 9.74 8.54 10.79
C GLY A 91 9.32 9.49 9.67
N LEU A 92 9.01 8.97 8.47
CA LEU A 92 8.45 9.73 7.34
C LEU A 92 7.05 10.33 7.62
N TYR A 93 6.55 10.20 8.86
CA TYR A 93 5.17 10.46 9.26
C TYR A 93 5.09 11.36 10.48
N THR A 94 5.53 12.61 10.30
CA THR A 94 5.30 13.68 11.30
C THR A 94 3.84 14.13 11.32
N GLU A 95 3.09 13.89 10.24
CA GLU A 95 1.72 14.39 10.06
C GLU A 95 0.64 13.34 10.34
N ARG A 96 -0.36 13.73 11.15
CA ARG A 96 -1.46 12.86 11.59
C ARG A 96 -2.27 12.26 10.44
N GLN A 97 -2.38 12.99 9.33
CA GLN A 97 -3.17 12.59 8.15
C GLN A 97 -2.64 11.31 7.50
N PHE A 98 -1.32 11.11 7.54
CA PHE A 98 -0.73 9.93 6.95
C PHE A 98 -0.88 8.68 7.81
N LEU A 99 -0.92 8.85 9.13
CA LEU A 99 -1.18 7.73 10.04
C LEU A 99 -2.61 7.19 9.83
N VAL A 100 -3.58 8.09 9.62
CA VAL A 100 -4.96 7.72 9.24
C VAL A 100 -4.98 6.98 7.90
N SER A 101 -4.23 7.46 6.91
CA SER A 101 -4.09 6.82 5.59
C SER A 101 -3.42 5.44 5.66
N ALA A 102 -2.42 5.27 6.54
CA ALA A 102 -1.80 3.99 6.80
C ALA A 102 -2.81 3.01 7.41
N CYS A 103 -3.55 3.43 8.44
CA CYS A 103 -4.57 2.63 9.08
C CYS A 103 -5.68 2.20 8.11
N SER A 104 -6.12 3.07 7.20
CA SER A 104 -7.13 2.70 6.20
C SER A 104 -6.62 1.67 5.19
N LEU A 105 -5.36 1.76 4.77
CA LEU A 105 -4.71 0.74 3.93
C LEU A 105 -4.54 -0.59 4.67
N TYR A 106 -4.18 -0.57 5.95
CA TYR A 106 -4.12 -1.77 6.79
C TYR A 106 -5.49 -2.44 6.97
N LEU A 107 -6.54 -1.65 7.17
CA LEU A 107 -7.89 -2.18 7.25
C LEU A 107 -8.34 -2.76 5.91
N GLY A 108 -8.05 -2.07 4.79
CA GLY A 108 -8.33 -2.56 3.46
C GLY A 108 -7.60 -3.88 3.13
N SER A 109 -6.33 -4.00 3.51
CA SER A 109 -5.55 -5.22 3.32
C SER A 109 -6.04 -6.37 4.20
N ALA A 110 -6.40 -6.11 5.46
CA ALA A 110 -6.98 -7.10 6.35
C ALA A 110 -8.32 -7.63 5.80
N LEU A 111 -9.17 -6.76 5.26
CA LEU A 111 -10.43 -7.17 4.61
C LEU A 111 -10.17 -8.06 3.39
N PHE A 112 -9.17 -7.76 2.56
CA PHE A 112 -8.76 -8.61 1.45
C PHE A 112 -8.28 -10.00 1.91
N MET A 113 -7.48 -10.07 2.98
CA MET A 113 -6.98 -11.33 3.53
C MET A 113 -8.11 -12.18 4.12
N VAL A 114 -9.03 -11.57 4.87
CA VAL A 114 -10.19 -12.26 5.45
C VAL A 114 -11.12 -12.79 4.37
N ASP A 115 -11.39 -12.01 3.32
CA ASP A 115 -12.25 -12.44 2.21
C ASP A 115 -11.62 -13.59 1.42
N TYR A 116 -10.29 -13.59 1.25
CA TYR A 116 -9.60 -14.71 0.65
C TYR A 116 -9.65 -15.96 1.53
N ALA A 117 -9.34 -15.85 2.82
CA ALA A 117 -9.36 -16.97 3.76
C ALA A 117 -10.75 -17.63 3.89
N ARG A 118 -11.82 -16.86 3.68
CA ARG A 118 -13.20 -17.37 3.64
C ARG A 118 -13.61 -17.97 2.29
N SER A 119 -12.86 -17.69 1.22
CA SER A 119 -13.16 -18.15 -0.14
C SER A 119 -12.37 -19.40 -0.54
N THR A 120 -11.27 -19.70 0.14
CA THR A 120 -10.57 -21.02 0.14
C THR A 120 -11.14 -21.94 1.18
#